data_AF-A0AAV0Y0B5-F1
#
_entry.id   AF-A0AAV0Y0B5-F1
#
_cell.length_a   1.000
_cell.length_b   1.000
_cell.length_c   1.000
_cell.angle_alpha   90.00
_cell.angle_beta   90.00
_cell.angle_gamma   90.00
#
_symmetry.space_group_name_H-M   'P 1'
#
loop_
_entity.id
_entity.type
_entity.pdbx_description
1 polymer ?
#
loop_
_entity_poly.entity_id
_entity_poly.type
_entity_poly.pdbx_seq_one_letter_code
_entity_poly.pdbx_strand_id
1 'polypeptide(L)'
;MIFMVELDARSRQLELENIPFAEVPAVLPSLENDGEICVVCRVEERTHALIPCGHKVLCEECVYLLEPKRGPICNVDFTTSIRIW
;
A
#
# COMPACT_ATOMS: atom_id res chain seq x y z
N MET A 1 -6.16 31.57 19.55
CA MET A 1 -6.29 30.48 18.54
C MET A 1 -5.49 30.79 17.28
N ILE A 2 -5.67 31.96 16.65
CA ILE A 2 -4.97 32.35 15.40
C ILE A 2 -3.43 32.21 15.51
N PHE A 3 -2.83 32.72 16.58
CA PHE A 3 -1.39 32.58 16.86
C PHE A 3 -0.87 31.14 16.95
N MET A 4 -1.66 30.18 17.48
CA MET A 4 -1.22 28.77 17.56
C MET A 4 -1.23 28.12 16.18
N VAL A 5 -2.19 28.48 15.32
CA VAL A 5 -2.30 27.97 13.94
C VAL A 5 -1.14 28.49 13.08
N GLU A 6 -0.75 29.75 13.26
CA GLU A 6 0.37 30.35 12.54
C GLU A 6 1.73 29.77 12.98
N LEU A 7 1.90 29.46 14.27
CA LEU A 7 3.09 28.78 14.78
C LEU A 7 3.22 27.35 14.23
N ASP A 8 2.13 26.60 14.17
CA ASP A 8 2.09 25.26 13.56
C ASP A 8 2.42 25.30 12.06
N ALA A 9 1.89 26.28 11.34
CA ALA A 9 2.20 26.47 9.92
C ALA A 9 3.69 26.76 9.70
N ARG A 10 4.29 27.59 10.56
CA ARG A 10 5.73 27.90 10.51
C ARG A 10 6.59 26.69 10.85
N SER A 11 6.21 25.89 11.86
CA SER A 11 6.93 24.66 12.21
C SER A 11 6.91 23.65 11.06
N ARG A 12 5.76 23.43 10.43
CA ARG A 12 5.64 22.55 9.25
C ARG A 12 6.46 23.04 8.07
N GLN A 13 6.50 24.35 7.85
CA GLN A 13 7.31 24.92 6.79
C GLN A 13 8.81 24.70 7.05
N LEU A 14 9.27 24.91 8.27
CA LEU A 14 10.65 24.60 8.66
C LEU A 14 10.95 23.10 8.52
N GLU A 15 10.03 22.20 8.87
CA GLU A 15 10.20 20.77 8.66
C GLU A 15 10.38 20.42 7.18
N LEU A 16 9.57 21.01 6.29
CA LEU A 16 9.67 20.82 4.84
C LEU A 16 11.00 21.37 4.28
N GLU A 17 11.41 22.54 4.74
CA GLU A 17 12.67 23.19 4.33
C GLU A 17 13.90 22.40 4.80
N ASN A 18 13.78 21.67 5.92
CA ASN A 18 14.85 20.86 6.49
C ASN A 18 14.76 19.37 6.13
N ILE A 19 13.94 18.99 5.14
CA ILE A 19 13.94 17.61 4.65
C ILE A 19 15.33 17.32 4.04
N PRO A 20 16.07 16.33 4.55
CA PRO A 20 17.36 15.97 4.00
C PRO A 20 17.20 15.47 2.56
N PHE A 21 18.02 15.99 1.65
CA PHE A 21 18.09 15.46 0.30
C PHE A 21 18.70 14.05 0.35
N ALA A 22 17.93 13.06 -0.10
CA ALA A 22 18.40 11.71 -0.34
C ALA A 22 18.52 11.50 -1.85
N GLU A 23 19.74 11.30 -2.35
CA GLU A 23 19.97 11.01 -3.76
C GLU A 23 19.42 9.62 -4.08
N VAL A 24 18.44 9.58 -5.00
CA VAL A 24 17.92 8.30 -5.52
C VAL A 24 18.84 7.88 -6.67
N PRO A 25 19.31 6.62 -6.71
CA PRO A 25 20.10 6.14 -7.83
C PRO A 25 19.37 6.36 -9.16
N ALA A 26 20.10 6.83 -10.18
CA ALA A 26 19.54 7.06 -11.52
C ALA A 26 19.04 5.76 -12.19
N VAL A 27 19.50 4.60 -11.72
CA VAL A 27 19.08 3.28 -12.18
C VAL A 27 18.42 2.57 -11.01
N LEU A 28 17.10 2.42 -11.11
CA LEU A 28 16.33 1.58 -10.19
C LEU A 28 16.44 0.12 -10.63
N PRO A 29 16.38 -0.85 -9.69
CA PRO A 29 16.24 -2.26 -10.04
C PRO A 29 14.99 -2.47 -10.92
N SER A 30 15.02 -3.49 -11.80
CA SER A 30 13.85 -3.80 -12.61
C SER A 30 12.68 -4.20 -11.69
N LEU A 31 11.53 -3.57 -11.90
CA LEU A 31 10.27 -3.91 -11.21
C LEU A 31 9.52 -5.05 -11.94
N GLU A 32 10.26 -5.89 -12.65
CA GLU A 32 9.68 -7.01 -13.37
C GLU A 32 8.97 -7.94 -12.37
N ASN A 33 7.72 -8.30 -12.66
CA ASN A 33 6.82 -9.09 -11.80
C ASN A 33 6.31 -8.48 -10.48
N ASP A 34 6.73 -7.27 -10.07
CA ASP A 34 6.18 -6.63 -8.86
C ASP A 34 4.66 -6.36 -8.97
N GLY A 35 4.14 -6.27 -10.21
CA GLY A 35 2.71 -6.16 -10.50
C GLY A 35 1.91 -7.45 -10.33
N GLU A 36 2.56 -8.62 -10.30
CA GLU A 36 1.88 -9.91 -10.32
C GLU A 36 2.08 -10.73 -9.03
N ILE A 37 3.02 -10.35 -8.16
CA ILE A 37 3.29 -11.10 -6.92
C ILE A 37 2.45 -10.61 -5.74
N CYS A 38 1.90 -11.53 -4.94
CA CYS A 38 1.12 -11.27 -3.74
C CYS A 38 1.79 -10.23 -2.82
N VAL A 39 1.04 -9.19 -2.45
CA VAL A 39 1.58 -8.06 -1.65
C VAL A 39 1.92 -8.44 -0.22
N VAL A 40 1.44 -9.59 0.27
CA VAL A 40 1.64 -10.08 1.63
C VAL A 40 2.85 -11.01 1.71
N CYS A 41 2.84 -12.15 1.00
CA CYS A 41 3.94 -13.12 1.11
C CYS A 41 5.15 -12.77 0.23
N ARG A 42 4.96 -11.99 -0.83
CA ARG A 42 6.00 -11.69 -1.85
C ARG A 42 6.65 -12.93 -2.47
N VAL A 43 5.91 -14.04 -2.54
CA VAL A 43 6.39 -15.32 -3.10
C VAL A 43 5.46 -15.77 -4.24
N GLU A 44 4.17 -15.93 -3.96
CA GLU A 44 3.19 -16.45 -4.91
C GLU A 44 2.53 -15.37 -5.75
N GLU A 45 1.99 -15.74 -6.92
CA GLU A 45 1.24 -14.83 -7.79
C GLU A 45 -0.11 -14.42 -7.18
N ARG A 46 -0.56 -13.21 -7.53
CA ARG A 46 -1.88 -12.67 -7.19
C ARG A 46 -2.92 -13.42 -7.99
N THR A 47 -3.82 -14.13 -7.32
CA THR A 47 -4.86 -14.94 -7.97
C THR A 47 -6.26 -14.55 -7.56
N HIS A 48 -6.45 -13.76 -6.50
CA HIS A 48 -7.76 -13.50 -5.92
C HIS A 48 -8.12 -12.02 -5.92
N ALA A 49 -9.30 -11.69 -6.46
CA ALA A 49 -9.93 -10.38 -6.32
C ALA A 49 -10.87 -10.36 -5.11
N LEU A 50 -10.76 -9.31 -4.29
CA LEU A 50 -11.57 -9.13 -3.08
C LEU A 50 -12.89 -8.42 -3.41
N ILE A 51 -14.02 -8.92 -2.91
CA ILE A 51 -15.36 -8.34 -3.17
C ILE A 51 -15.86 -7.63 -1.90
N PRO A 52 -16.27 -6.35 -1.98
CA PRO A 52 -16.70 -5.64 -3.20
C PRO A 52 -15.64 -4.74 -3.87
N CYS A 53 -14.47 -4.55 -3.27
CA CYS A 53 -13.54 -3.51 -3.74
C CYS A 53 -12.80 -3.84 -5.06
N GLY A 54 -12.82 -5.10 -5.51
CA GLY A 54 -12.27 -5.57 -6.78
C GLY A 54 -10.75 -5.76 -6.82
N HIS A 55 -10.02 -5.44 -5.76
CA HIS A 55 -8.55 -5.49 -5.77
C HIS A 55 -8.01 -6.93 -5.87
N LYS A 56 -7.26 -7.24 -6.95
CA LYS A 56 -6.48 -8.48 -7.15
C LYS A 56 -5.08 -8.30 -6.59
N VAL A 57 -4.89 -8.57 -5.29
CA VAL A 57 -3.62 -8.27 -4.59
C VAL A 57 -3.06 -9.44 -3.76
N LEU A 58 -3.82 -10.53 -3.61
CA LEU A 58 -3.46 -11.68 -2.79
C LEU A 58 -3.37 -12.97 -3.61
N CYS A 59 -2.48 -13.87 -3.18
CA CYS A 59 -2.53 -15.28 -3.55
C CYS A 59 -3.63 -16.02 -2.76
N GLU A 60 -3.84 -17.29 -3.08
CA GLU A 60 -4.84 -18.17 -2.47
C GLU A 60 -4.66 -18.32 -0.95
N GLU A 61 -3.44 -18.66 -0.51
CA GLU A 61 -3.16 -18.87 0.91
C GLU A 61 -3.34 -17.58 1.72
N CYS A 62 -2.81 -16.46 1.20
CA CYS A 62 -2.91 -15.19 1.91
C CYS A 62 -4.36 -14.68 2.01
N VAL A 63 -5.22 -14.90 1.02
CA VAL A 63 -6.64 -14.48 1.14
C VAL A 63 -7.39 -15.33 2.17
N TYR A 64 -7.04 -16.62 2.28
CA TYR A 64 -7.62 -17.52 3.27
C TYR A 64 -7.21 -17.14 4.69
N LEU A 65 -5.92 -16.92 4.94
CA LEU A 65 -5.35 -16.61 6.25
C LEU A 65 -5.59 -15.17 6.73
N LEU A 66 -5.94 -14.24 5.85
CA LEU A 66 -6.09 -12.83 6.20
C LEU A 66 -7.22 -12.60 7.21
N GLU A 67 -6.88 -12.02 8.36
CA GLU A 67 -7.78 -11.60 9.43
C GLU A 67 -7.31 -10.25 10.02
N PRO A 68 -8.18 -9.24 10.19
CA PRO A 68 -9.56 -9.20 9.73
C PRO A 68 -9.70 -9.30 8.22
N LYS A 69 -10.88 -9.70 7.73
CA LYS A 69 -11.22 -9.73 6.29
C LYS A 69 -11.33 -8.33 5.71
N ARG A 70 -10.18 -7.65 5.61
CA ARG A 70 -10.00 -6.27 5.20
C ARG A 70 -8.86 -6.14 4.19
N GLY A 71 -9.11 -5.46 3.08
CA GLY A 71 -8.16 -5.37 1.97
C GLY A 71 -6.85 -4.65 2.36
N PRO A 72 -5.66 -5.21 2.07
CA PRO A 72 -4.38 -4.61 2.48
C PRO A 72 -4.08 -3.24 1.86
N ILE A 73 -4.62 -2.95 0.68
CA ILE A 73 -4.33 -1.72 -0.07
C ILE A 73 -5.39 -0.65 0.14
N CYS A 74 -6.66 -1.04 0.19
CA CYS A 74 -7.79 -0.11 0.27
C CYS A 74 -8.39 0.01 1.67
N ASN A 75 -8.03 -0.87 2.60
CA ASN A 75 -8.56 -0.92 3.96
C ASN A 75 -10.11 -1.02 4.00
N VAL A 76 -10.70 -1.65 2.99
CA VAL A 76 -12.13 -1.93 2.88
C VAL A 76 -12.40 -3.37 3.28
N ASP A 77 -13.42 -3.61 4.10
CA ASP A 77 -13.83 -4.97 4.47
C ASP A 77 -14.35 -5.71 3.23
N PHE A 78 -13.98 -6.97 3.09
CA PHE A 78 -14.43 -7.83 1.99
C PHE A 78 -15.20 -9.03 2.53
N THR A 79 -16.28 -9.40 1.84
CA THR A 79 -17.14 -10.51 2.26
C THR A 79 -16.76 -11.82 1.61
N THR A 80 -16.14 -11.75 0.44
CA THR A 80 -15.69 -12.93 -0.32
C THR A 80 -14.55 -12.56 -1.25
N SER A 81 -13.94 -13.58 -1.85
CA SER A 81 -12.91 -13.44 -2.88
C SER A 81 -13.19 -14.39 -4.03
N ILE A 82 -12.87 -13.96 -5.24
CA ILE A 82 -12.97 -14.79 -6.45
C ILE A 82 -11.59 -15.02 -7.04
N ARG A 83 -11.32 -16.25 -7.47
CA ARG A 83 -10.10 -16.58 -8.20
C ARG A 83 -10.20 -16.11 -9.65
N ILE A 84 -9.19 -15.42 -10.13
CA ILE A 84 -9.05 -14.91 -11.50
C ILE A 84 -7.77 -15.50 -12.09
N TRP A 85 -7.89 -16.12 -13.26
CA TRP A 85 -6.81 -16.73 -14.04
C TRP A 85 -6.23 -15.74 -15.04
#